data_AF-A0A8T1ZM84-F1
#
_entry.id   AF-A0A8T1ZM84-F1
#
_cell.length_a   1.000
_cell.length_b   1.000
_cell.length_c   1.000
_cell.angle_alpha   90.00
_cell.angle_beta   90.00
_cell.angle_gamma   90.00
#
_symmetry.space_group_name_H-M   'P 1'
#
loop_
_entity.id
_entity.type
_entity.pdbx_description
1 polymer ?
#
loop_
_entity_poly.entity_id
_entity_poly.type
_entity_poly.pdbx_seq_one_letter_code
_entity_poly.pdbx_strand_id
1 'polypeptide(L)'
;MWSTPTQMSTLIQVTIPQYRAYRFRDDLHEEKVYNISEFQVDASYGKYKLTDHLHVIKFLDGTIINPIEETSPPIPNEMFRFRQYNELWTLAGTNHHLPDVVGELTKIQGSNLEDLSCDEKITLYLLLADGKNVRVMVWDACALEFRKLYATIVGKATILIITAVNPKSYGGT
;
A
#
# COMPACT_ATOMS: atom_id res chain seq x y z
N MET A 1 16.35 -12.63 -14.83
CA MET A 1 15.09 -13.29 -15.23
C MET A 1 14.62 -14.07 -14.02
N TRP A 2 13.70 -13.52 -13.23
CA TRP A 2 13.14 -14.17 -12.05
C TRP A 2 11.64 -14.31 -12.29
N SER A 3 11.23 -15.44 -12.81
CA SER A 3 9.84 -15.88 -12.74
C SER A 3 9.80 -16.94 -11.64
N THR A 4 9.52 -16.50 -10.41
CA THR A 4 9.05 -17.42 -9.38
C THR A 4 7.68 -17.97 -9.83
N PRO A 5 7.36 -19.23 -9.50
CA PRO A 5 6.01 -19.73 -9.70
C PRO A 5 5.05 -18.80 -8.97
N THR A 6 3.93 -18.43 -9.60
CA THR A 6 2.89 -17.60 -8.98
C THR A 6 2.31 -18.35 -7.78
N GLN A 7 2.97 -18.26 -6.62
CA GLN A 7 2.37 -18.64 -5.37
C GLN A 7 1.13 -17.77 -5.24
N MET A 8 -0.05 -18.40 -5.23
CA MET A 8 -1.31 -17.72 -4.97
C MET A 8 -1.11 -16.92 -3.69
N SER A 9 -1.21 -15.59 -3.79
CA SER A 9 -1.07 -14.71 -2.65
C SER A 9 -2.11 -15.10 -1.60
N THR A 10 -1.65 -15.34 -0.37
CA THR A 10 -2.52 -15.60 0.78
C THR A 10 -3.09 -14.30 1.38
N LEU A 11 -2.73 -13.14 0.81
CA LEU A 11 -3.24 -11.85 1.22
C LEU A 11 -4.71 -11.70 0.78
N ILE A 12 -5.61 -11.54 1.74
CA ILE A 12 -7.02 -11.22 1.51
C ILE A 12 -7.35 -9.87 2.14
N GLN A 13 -8.14 -9.06 1.42
CA GLN A 13 -8.60 -7.78 1.95
C GLN A 13 -9.81 -8.02 2.88
N VAL A 14 -9.84 -7.28 3.98
CA VAL A 14 -10.96 -7.20 4.91
C VAL A 14 -11.61 -5.82 4.79
N THR A 15 -12.94 -5.76 4.78
CA THR A 15 -13.71 -4.51 4.83
C THR A 15 -14.58 -4.45 6.07
N ILE A 16 -14.49 -3.34 6.81
CA ILE A 16 -15.38 -3.02 7.93
C ILE A 16 -16.25 -1.83 7.51
N PRO A 17 -17.59 -1.98 7.41
CA PRO A 17 -18.47 -0.86 7.12
C PRO A 17 -18.30 0.26 8.16
N GLN A 18 -18.34 1.53 7.73
CA GLN A 18 -18.10 2.68 8.60
C GLN A 18 -18.96 2.68 9.88
N TYR A 19 -20.25 2.33 9.76
CA TYR A 19 -21.17 2.25 10.89
C TYR A 19 -20.84 1.12 11.89
N ARG A 20 -19.91 0.21 11.57
CA ARG A 20 -19.39 -0.84 12.45
C ARG A 20 -17.95 -0.61 12.90
N ALA A 21 -17.24 0.36 12.30
CA ALA A 21 -15.83 0.57 12.57
C ALA A 21 -15.53 0.79 14.05
N TYR A 22 -16.43 1.48 14.78
CA TYR A 22 -16.28 1.74 16.21
C TYR A 22 -16.15 0.46 17.05
N ARG A 23 -16.73 -0.66 16.62
CA ARG A 23 -16.71 -1.92 17.36
C ARG A 23 -15.33 -2.56 17.39
N PHE A 24 -14.55 -2.38 16.33
CA PHE A 24 -13.29 -3.10 16.13
C PHE A 24 -12.07 -2.18 16.20
N ARG A 25 -12.28 -0.86 16.30
CA ARG A 25 -11.22 0.15 16.26
C ARG A 25 -10.19 -0.03 17.38
N ASP A 26 -10.65 -0.40 18.57
CA ASP A 26 -9.79 -0.53 19.75
C ASP A 26 -9.18 -1.93 19.89
N ASP A 27 -9.66 -2.92 19.12
CA ASP A 27 -9.18 -4.32 19.18
C ASP A 27 -8.18 -4.65 18.06
N LEU A 28 -8.26 -3.95 16.92
CA LEU A 28 -7.39 -4.17 15.77
C LEU A 28 -6.22 -3.18 15.78
N HIS A 29 -5.02 -3.75 15.83
CA HIS A 29 -3.76 -3.01 15.81
C HIS A 29 -2.84 -3.57 14.73
N GLU A 30 -2.06 -2.70 14.11
CA GLU A 30 -0.99 -3.09 13.20
C GLU A 30 0.03 -3.98 13.94
N GLU A 31 0.71 -4.86 13.19
CA GLU A 31 1.73 -5.79 13.69
C GLU A 31 1.25 -6.82 14.74
N LYS A 32 -0.07 -6.94 14.95
CA LYS A 32 -0.68 -7.98 15.78
C LYS A 32 -1.31 -9.08 14.93
N VAL A 33 -1.30 -10.29 15.48
CA VAL A 33 -1.90 -11.47 14.84
C VAL A 33 -3.21 -11.82 15.54
N TYR A 34 -4.21 -12.20 14.74
CA TYR A 34 -5.55 -12.49 15.22
C TYR A 34 -6.10 -13.79 14.64
N ASN A 35 -6.86 -14.52 15.46
CA ASN A 35 -7.82 -15.48 14.97
C ASN A 35 -9.17 -14.76 14.77
N ILE A 36 -9.69 -14.78 13.54
CA ILE A 36 -10.91 -14.08 13.15
C ILE A 36 -11.93 -15.10 12.68
N SER A 37 -13.16 -15.04 13.19
CA SER A 37 -14.26 -15.95 12.81
C SER A 37 -15.60 -15.22 12.70
N GLU A 38 -16.66 -15.93 12.26
CA GLU A 38 -18.01 -15.37 12.11
C GLU A 38 -18.07 -14.16 11.18
N PHE A 39 -17.33 -14.22 10.07
CA PHE A 39 -17.28 -13.20 9.03
C PHE A 39 -17.98 -13.65 7.75
N GLN A 40 -18.32 -12.69 6.90
CA GLN A 40 -18.85 -12.94 5.56
C GLN A 40 -17.73 -12.96 4.52
N VAL A 41 -17.85 -13.81 3.49
CA VAL A 41 -16.97 -13.83 2.33
C VAL A 41 -17.77 -13.41 1.10
N ASP A 42 -17.32 -12.36 0.42
CA ASP A 42 -17.89 -11.85 -0.82
C ASP A 42 -16.91 -11.98 -1.98
N ALA A 43 -17.40 -11.87 -3.21
CA ALA A 43 -16.54 -11.80 -4.39
C ALA A 43 -15.88 -10.41 -4.54
N SER A 44 -14.63 -10.39 -4.98
CA SER A 44 -13.78 -9.20 -5.05
C SER A 44 -13.91 -8.48 -6.39
N TYR A 45 -15.04 -7.78 -6.60
CA TYR A 45 -15.34 -7.00 -7.82
C TYR A 45 -15.19 -5.48 -7.64
N GLY A 46 -14.71 -5.03 -6.49
CA GLY A 46 -14.58 -3.61 -6.16
C GLY A 46 -13.43 -2.88 -6.87
N LYS A 47 -13.41 -1.56 -6.69
CA LYS A 47 -12.25 -0.71 -6.98
C LYS A 47 -11.27 -0.72 -5.80
N TYR A 48 -10.07 -0.19 -6.02
CA TYR A 48 -9.05 0.00 -5.01
C TYR A 48 -8.55 -1.30 -4.34
N LYS A 49 -8.45 -2.37 -5.13
CA LYS A 49 -8.01 -3.68 -4.66
C LYS A 49 -6.53 -3.68 -4.29
N LEU A 50 -6.24 -4.03 -3.04
CA LEU A 50 -4.88 -4.23 -2.54
C LEU A 50 -4.30 -5.61 -2.90
N THR A 51 -5.18 -6.58 -3.17
CA THR A 51 -4.83 -7.97 -3.52
C THR A 51 -5.51 -8.43 -4.80
N ASP A 52 -4.91 -9.43 -5.45
CA ASP A 52 -5.50 -10.14 -6.60
C ASP A 52 -6.45 -11.27 -6.16
N HIS A 53 -6.60 -11.48 -4.85
CA HIS A 53 -7.52 -12.48 -4.28
C HIS A 53 -8.95 -12.32 -4.82
N LEU A 54 -9.58 -13.44 -5.18
CA LEU A 54 -10.90 -13.47 -5.80
C LEU A 54 -12.04 -13.15 -4.82
N HIS A 55 -11.74 -13.22 -3.52
CA HIS A 55 -12.68 -12.96 -2.44
C HIS A 55 -12.22 -11.82 -1.53
N VAL A 56 -13.16 -11.19 -0.84
CA VAL A 56 -12.96 -10.20 0.21
C VAL A 56 -13.69 -10.65 1.47
N ILE A 57 -13.11 -10.42 2.63
CA ILE A 57 -13.77 -10.66 3.92
C ILE A 57 -14.53 -9.40 4.32
N LYS A 58 -15.74 -9.57 4.83
CA LYS A 58 -16.55 -8.48 5.36
C LYS A 58 -16.93 -8.77 6.81
N PHE A 59 -16.63 -7.81 7.68
CA PHE A 59 -16.99 -7.93 9.08
C PHE A 59 -18.48 -7.68 9.32
N LEU A 60 -19.05 -8.55 10.14
CA LEU A 60 -20.43 -8.54 10.60
C LEU A 60 -20.48 -8.10 12.07
N ASP A 61 -21.69 -7.81 12.56
CA ASP A 61 -21.89 -7.62 14.00
C ASP A 61 -21.67 -8.93 14.79
N GLY A 62 -21.58 -10.08 14.12
CA GLY A 62 -21.23 -11.34 14.75
C GLY A 62 -19.73 -11.64 14.75
N THR A 63 -18.91 -10.87 14.02
CA THR A 63 -17.50 -11.21 13.83
C THR A 63 -16.74 -11.18 15.16
N ILE A 64 -15.98 -12.24 15.38
CA ILE A 64 -15.16 -12.46 16.58
C ILE A 64 -13.69 -12.27 16.19
N ILE A 65 -12.97 -11.52 17.01
CA ILE A 65 -11.54 -11.24 16.85
C ILE A 65 -10.86 -11.61 18.16
N ASN A 66 -9.91 -12.54 18.10
CA ASN A 66 -9.13 -12.95 19.26
C ASN A 66 -7.63 -12.74 18.96
N PRO A 67 -6.91 -11.90 19.72
CA PRO A 67 -5.47 -11.75 19.54
C PRO A 67 -4.76 -13.06 19.87
N ILE A 68 -3.70 -13.35 19.13
CA ILE A 68 -2.79 -14.46 19.38
C ILE A 68 -1.35 -13.95 19.32
N GLU A 69 -0.47 -14.56 20.12
CA GLU A 69 0.93 -14.11 20.23
C GLU A 69 1.76 -14.50 19.00
N GLU A 70 1.64 -15.74 18.54
CA GLU A 70 2.46 -16.28 17.45
C GLU A 70 1.72 -17.33 16.62
N THR A 71 2.23 -17.59 15.40
CA THR A 71 1.74 -18.62 14.47
C THR A 71 2.90 -19.50 14.02
N SER A 72 2.60 -20.76 13.68
CA SER A 72 3.59 -21.69 13.13
C SER A 72 3.06 -22.30 11.82
N PRO A 73 3.62 -21.95 10.65
CA PRO A 73 4.70 -20.98 10.43
C PRO A 73 4.27 -19.52 10.72
N PRO A 74 5.22 -18.60 10.96
CA PRO A 74 4.90 -17.19 11.20
C PRO A 74 4.28 -16.53 9.95
N ILE A 75 3.32 -15.63 10.18
CA ILE A 75 2.74 -14.79 9.13
C ILE A 75 3.76 -13.71 8.74
N PRO A 76 4.02 -13.49 7.43
CA PRO A 76 4.86 -12.38 6.98
C PRO A 76 4.27 -11.02 7.37
N ASN A 77 5.10 -10.12 7.89
CA ASN A 77 4.68 -8.76 8.26
C ASN A 77 4.25 -7.96 7.03
N GLU A 78 5.00 -8.07 5.93
CA GLU A 78 4.72 -7.38 4.69
C GLU A 78 4.51 -8.34 3.52
N MET A 79 3.56 -8.00 2.66
CA MET A 79 3.35 -8.65 1.37
C MET A 79 3.25 -7.59 0.27
N PHE A 80 4.37 -7.36 -0.42
CA PHE A 80 4.43 -6.38 -1.50
C PHE A 80 3.93 -6.93 -2.82
N ARG A 81 3.21 -6.10 -3.56
CA ARG A 81 2.71 -6.37 -4.91
C ARG A 81 3.28 -5.36 -5.90
N PHE A 82 4.57 -5.49 -6.15
CA PHE A 82 5.27 -4.68 -7.14
C PHE A 82 4.73 -4.93 -8.56
N ARG A 83 4.66 -3.86 -9.33
CA ARG A 83 4.27 -3.86 -10.74
C ARG A 83 5.34 -3.18 -11.58
N GLN A 84 5.58 -3.71 -12.77
CA GLN A 84 6.46 -3.07 -13.76
C GLN A 84 5.77 -1.84 -14.37
N TYR A 85 6.55 -1.00 -15.06
CA TYR A 85 6.02 0.24 -15.64
C TYR A 85 4.80 0.01 -16.55
N ASN A 86 4.86 -0.99 -17.42
CA ASN A 86 3.76 -1.29 -18.36
C ASN A 86 2.48 -1.71 -17.61
N GLU A 87 2.61 -2.47 -16.52
CA GLU A 87 1.47 -2.85 -15.70
C GLU A 87 0.88 -1.64 -14.98
N LEU A 88 1.72 -0.76 -14.42
CA LEU A 88 1.27 0.52 -13.85
C LEU A 88 0.53 1.38 -14.87
N TRP A 89 1.01 1.41 -16.12
CA TRP A 89 0.36 2.09 -17.23
C TRP A 89 -1.03 1.51 -17.53
N THR A 90 -1.17 0.17 -17.59
CA THR A 90 -2.49 -0.46 -17.81
C THR A 90 -3.48 -0.20 -16.67
N LEU A 91 -2.99 -0.02 -15.45
CA LEU A 91 -3.80 0.31 -14.28
C LEU A 91 -4.16 1.80 -14.20
N ALA A 92 -3.43 2.65 -14.92
CA ALA A 92 -3.56 4.10 -14.85
C ALA A 92 -4.99 4.57 -15.11
N GLY A 93 -5.56 5.33 -14.17
CA GLY A 93 -6.92 5.87 -14.29
C GLY A 93 -8.06 4.86 -14.06
N THR A 94 -7.78 3.56 -14.04
CA THR A 94 -8.81 2.53 -13.82
C THR A 94 -9.37 2.53 -12.39
N ASN A 95 -8.53 2.92 -11.42
CA ASN A 95 -8.80 2.80 -9.98
C ASN A 95 -9.13 1.36 -9.54
N HIS A 96 -8.85 0.33 -10.34
CA HIS A 96 -9.20 -1.06 -9.99
C HIS A 96 -8.27 -1.63 -8.93
N HIS A 97 -6.98 -1.39 -9.05
CA HIS A 97 -5.97 -1.91 -8.15
C HIS A 97 -5.07 -0.80 -7.60
N LEU A 98 -4.63 -0.98 -6.37
CA LEU A 98 -3.62 -0.18 -5.71
C LEU A 98 -2.33 -1.01 -5.59
N PRO A 99 -1.44 -1.01 -6.61
CA PRO A 99 -0.18 -1.75 -6.55
C PRO A 99 0.83 -1.07 -5.63
N ASP A 100 1.94 -1.76 -5.39
CA ASP A 100 3.10 -1.19 -4.71
C ASP A 100 4.18 -0.85 -5.75
N VAL A 101 5.02 0.13 -5.43
CA VAL A 101 6.12 0.58 -6.28
C VAL A 101 7.41 0.54 -5.49
N VAL A 102 8.46 0.00 -6.12
CA VAL A 102 9.83 0.05 -5.62
C VAL A 102 10.73 0.70 -6.66
N GLY A 103 11.57 1.62 -6.23
CA GLY A 103 12.52 2.28 -7.12
C GLY A 103 13.56 3.11 -6.39
N GLU A 104 14.63 3.43 -7.10
CA GLU A 104 15.66 4.34 -6.62
C GLU A 104 15.14 5.78 -6.64
N LEU A 105 15.25 6.48 -5.52
CA LEU A 105 14.90 7.88 -5.41
C LEU A 105 15.95 8.75 -6.10
N THR A 106 15.60 9.29 -7.26
CA THR A 106 16.52 10.09 -8.08
C THR A 106 16.37 11.58 -7.88
N LYS A 107 15.16 12.03 -7.53
CA LYS A 107 14.86 13.45 -7.29
C LYS A 107 13.69 13.62 -6.34
N ILE A 108 13.80 14.64 -5.50
CA ILE A 108 12.72 15.13 -4.63
C ILE A 108 12.36 16.54 -5.12
N GLN A 109 11.07 16.81 -5.29
CA GLN A 109 10.56 18.12 -5.67
C GLN A 109 9.45 18.53 -4.71
N GLY A 110 9.66 19.60 -3.97
CA GLY A 110 8.70 20.17 -3.03
C GLY A 110 9.29 21.38 -2.31
N SER A 111 8.45 22.18 -1.68
CA SER A 111 8.81 23.28 -0.79
C SER A 111 8.92 22.80 0.65
N ASN A 112 9.67 23.56 1.47
CA ASN A 112 9.71 23.41 2.93
C ASN A 112 10.00 21.96 3.37
N LEU A 113 10.96 21.28 2.72
CA LEU A 113 11.24 19.86 2.99
C LEU A 113 11.77 19.59 4.41
N GLU A 114 12.31 20.61 5.06
CA GLU A 114 12.82 20.54 6.43
C GLU A 114 11.78 20.98 7.48
N ASP A 115 10.63 21.54 7.06
CA ASP A 115 9.56 21.94 7.97
C ASP A 115 8.66 20.75 8.31
N LEU A 116 8.88 20.16 9.49
CA LEU A 116 8.15 18.99 9.96
C LEU A 116 6.64 19.23 10.22
N SER A 117 6.17 20.48 10.16
CA SER A 117 4.76 20.84 10.29
C SER A 117 4.06 21.05 8.93
N CYS A 118 4.83 21.10 7.84
CA CYS A 118 4.31 21.34 6.50
C CYS A 118 3.74 20.05 5.88
N ASP A 119 2.53 20.13 5.34
CA ASP A 119 1.81 19.04 4.66
C ASP A 119 1.69 19.27 3.15
N GLU A 120 2.34 20.31 2.61
CA GLU A 120 2.34 20.60 1.18
C GLU A 120 2.89 19.42 0.37
N LYS A 121 2.28 19.20 -0.79
CA LYS A 121 2.61 18.12 -1.72
C LYS A 121 4.11 18.01 -2.01
N ILE A 122 4.61 16.78 -1.94
CA ILE A 122 5.95 16.42 -2.40
C ILE A 122 5.82 15.51 -3.63
N THR A 123 6.67 15.72 -4.63
CA THR A 123 6.80 14.84 -5.79
C THR A 123 8.13 14.10 -5.73
N LEU A 124 8.07 12.78 -5.65
CA LEU A 124 9.22 11.88 -5.66
C LEU A 124 9.39 11.31 -7.06
N TYR A 125 10.62 11.30 -7.56
CA TYR A 125 10.98 10.68 -8.81
C TYR A 125 11.69 9.37 -8.51
N LEU A 126 11.10 8.27 -8.97
CA LEU A 126 11.64 6.93 -8.75
C LEU A 126 12.09 6.32 -10.07
N LEU A 127 13.32 5.82 -10.12
CA LEU A 127 13.82 4.98 -11.19
C LEU A 127 13.48 3.52 -10.87
N LEU A 128 12.64 2.92 -11.70
CA LEU A 128 12.24 1.52 -11.58
C LEU A 128 13.35 0.59 -12.09
N ALA A 129 13.29 -0.68 -11.70
CA ALA A 129 14.26 -1.71 -12.11
C ALA A 129 14.32 -1.93 -13.63
N ASP A 130 13.27 -1.59 -14.37
CA ASP A 130 13.20 -1.65 -15.84
C ASP A 130 13.76 -0.38 -16.53
N GLY A 131 14.36 0.54 -15.75
CA GLY A 131 14.96 1.79 -16.22
C GLY A 131 13.95 2.89 -16.53
N LYS A 132 12.65 2.67 -16.27
CA LYS A 132 11.62 3.70 -16.44
C LYS A 132 11.50 4.58 -15.21
N ASN A 133 11.18 5.85 -15.42
CA ASN A 133 10.94 6.79 -14.33
C ASN A 133 9.43 6.91 -14.07
N VAL A 134 9.07 6.91 -12.79
CA VAL A 134 7.72 7.25 -12.33
C VAL A 134 7.76 8.42 -11.36
N ARG A 135 6.66 9.17 -11.28
CA ARG A 135 6.47 10.23 -10.30
C ARG A 135 5.44 9.79 -9.29
N VAL A 136 5.78 9.88 -8.02
CA VAL A 136 4.86 9.63 -6.91
C VAL A 136 4.57 10.94 -6.22
N MET A 137 3.28 11.29 -6.12
CA MET A 137 2.83 12.49 -5.43
C MET A 137 2.36 12.11 -4.03
N VAL A 138 2.97 12.71 -3.02
CA VAL A 138 2.71 12.48 -1.61
C VAL A 138 2.05 13.73 -1.04
N TRP A 139 0.96 13.55 -0.29
CA TRP A 139 0.10 14.63 0.21
C TRP A 139 -0.20 14.44 1.70
N ASP A 140 -0.70 15.49 2.36
CA ASP A 140 -1.26 15.48 3.72
C ASP A 140 -0.30 14.82 4.74
N ALA A 141 -0.83 13.96 5.61
CA ALA A 141 -0.08 13.25 6.63
C ALA A 141 1.11 12.47 6.06
N CYS A 142 1.00 11.90 4.85
CA CYS A 142 2.12 11.19 4.23
C CYS A 142 3.26 12.15 3.86
N ALA A 143 2.95 13.39 3.47
CA ALA A 143 3.97 14.39 3.16
C ALA A 143 4.68 14.85 4.44
N LEU A 144 3.94 14.98 5.56
CA LEU A 144 4.49 15.26 6.88
C LEU A 144 5.44 14.15 7.35
N GLU A 145 5.03 12.88 7.25
CA GLU A 145 5.89 11.73 7.58
C GLU A 145 7.13 11.66 6.68
N PHE A 146 6.98 11.94 5.38
CA PHE A 146 8.13 11.98 4.48
C PHE A 146 9.16 13.06 4.89
N ARG A 147 8.72 14.23 5.37
CA ARG A 147 9.65 15.28 5.84
C ARG A 147 10.45 14.85 7.07
N LYS A 148 9.87 14.04 7.96
CA LYS A 148 10.62 13.41 9.08
C LYS A 148 11.71 12.48 8.55
N LEU A 149 11.42 11.74 7.47
CA LEU A 149 12.39 10.87 6.80
C LEU A 149 13.45 11.67 6.02
N TYR A 150 13.11 12.83 5.47
CA TYR A 150 13.95 13.60 4.54
C TYR A 150 15.38 13.83 5.03
N ALA A 151 15.53 14.27 6.29
CA ALA A 151 16.83 14.52 6.91
C ALA A 151 17.75 13.29 6.93
N THR A 152 17.18 12.08 6.91
CA THR A 152 17.93 10.82 6.94
C THR A 152 18.36 10.36 5.55
N ILE A 153 17.68 10.80 4.48
CA ILE A 153 17.87 10.31 3.10
C ILE A 153 18.50 11.35 2.17
N VAL A 154 18.48 12.64 2.52
CA VAL A 154 19.06 13.71 1.69
C VAL A 154 20.55 13.43 1.41
N GLY A 155 20.93 13.51 0.13
CA GLY A 155 22.30 13.24 -0.32
C GLY A 155 22.70 11.76 -0.32
N LYS A 156 21.79 10.82 -0.04
CA LYS A 156 22.07 9.38 -0.02
C LYS A 156 21.35 8.66 -1.16
N ALA A 157 22.04 7.69 -1.76
CA ALA A 157 21.39 6.70 -2.62
C ALA A 157 20.35 5.93 -1.79
N THR A 158 19.08 6.04 -2.17
CA THR A 158 17.95 5.53 -1.38
C THR A 158 17.00 4.76 -2.28
N ILE A 159 16.65 3.53 -1.88
CA ILE A 159 15.54 2.79 -2.47
C ILE A 159 14.29 3.06 -1.63
N LEU A 160 13.19 3.43 -2.28
CA LEU A 160 11.90 3.60 -1.63
C LEU A 160 10.94 2.51 -2.07
N ILE A 161 10.18 2.01 -1.10
CA ILE A 161 8.99 1.19 -1.31
C ILE A 161 7.80 2.04 -0.92
N ILE A 162 6.85 2.20 -1.84
CA ILE A 162 5.61 2.95 -1.62
C ILE A 162 4.45 2.03 -1.92
N THR A 163 3.60 1.81 -0.93
CA THR A 163 2.51 0.84 -1.01
C THR A 163 1.19 1.51 -1.39
N ALA A 164 0.27 0.70 -1.91
CA ALA A 164 -1.11 1.10 -2.21
C ALA A 164 -1.24 2.37 -3.10
N VAL A 165 -0.36 2.53 -4.09
CA VAL A 165 -0.38 3.70 -4.98
C VAL A 165 -1.60 3.65 -5.91
N ASN A 166 -2.16 4.80 -6.26
CA ASN A 166 -3.19 4.89 -7.31
C ASN A 166 -2.54 5.35 -8.63
N PRO A 167 -2.33 4.46 -9.62
CA PRO A 167 -1.66 4.84 -10.86
C PRO A 167 -2.51 5.84 -11.67
N LYS A 168 -1.86 6.88 -12.16
CA LYS A 168 -2.46 7.90 -13.03
C LYS A 168 -1.56 8.20 -14.22
N SER A 169 -2.15 8.35 -15.39
CA SER A 169 -1.48 8.86 -16.58
C SER A 169 -1.75 10.36 -16.67
N TYR A 170 -0.70 11.17 -16.70
CA TYR A 170 -0.79 12.60 -16.98
C TYR A 170 -0.16 12.86 -18.35
N GLY A 171 -0.98 13.21 -19.33
CA GLY A 171 -0.58 13.40 -20.71
C GLY A 171 -1.48 12.61 -21.67
N GLY A 172 -2.58 13.23 -22.08
CA GLY A 172 -3.17 12.92 -23.38
C GLY A 172 -2.31 13.57 -24.45
N THR A 173 -2.09 12.88 -25.57
CA THR A 173 -1.63 13.50 -26.81
C THR A 173 -2.55 14.65 -27.22
#